data_AF-A0A0U2V1V7-F1
#
_entry.id   AF-A0A0U2V1V7-F1
#
_cell.length_a   1.000
_cell.length_b   1.000
_cell.length_c   1.000
_cell.angle_alpha   90.00
_cell.angle_beta   90.00
_cell.angle_gamma   90.00
#
_symmetry.space_group_name_H-M   'P 1'
#
loop_
_entity.id
_entity.type
_entity.pdbx_description
1 polymer ?
#
loop_
_entity_poly.entity_id
_entity_poly.type
_entity_poly.pdbx_seq_one_letter_code
_entity_poly.pdbx_strand_id
1 'polypeptide(L)'
;MTFLKTTFQYIALVSLMLTSFISSANPPKEIFWEDLIPQGHMQINTQAQANHEGSEQNWVQPDLNAPVVKVLDGKSVSLPGFVVPLEGDSEVITEFLLVPYFGACIHVPPPPPNQIVHVTIKGGVPIDSLYDAIVVTGVISTQTWSGEIAQVGYTMKAVGVAPFEL
;
A
#
# COMPACT_ATOMS: atom_id res chain seq x y z
N MET A 1 23.14 -33.90 -49.38
CA MET A 1 23.55 -32.87 -48.39
C MET A 1 22.46 -31.83 -48.07
N THR A 2 21.26 -31.95 -48.65
CA THR A 2 20.13 -31.02 -48.47
C THR A 2 19.13 -31.49 -47.41
N PHE A 3 18.94 -32.80 -47.27
CA PHE A 3 18.01 -33.44 -46.31
C PHE A 3 18.39 -33.28 -44.83
N LEU A 4 19.69 -33.09 -44.54
CA LEU A 4 20.21 -32.91 -43.17
C LEU A 4 20.06 -31.47 -42.66
N LYS A 5 19.91 -30.49 -43.57
CA LYS A 5 19.72 -29.07 -43.23
C LYS A 5 18.26 -28.76 -42.89
N THR A 6 17.32 -29.39 -43.58
CA THR A 6 15.88 -29.25 -43.33
C THR A 6 15.47 -29.83 -41.98
N THR A 7 15.99 -31.00 -41.58
CA THR A 7 15.73 -31.57 -40.24
C THR A 7 16.28 -30.70 -39.10
N PHE A 8 17.42 -30.05 -39.29
CA PHE A 8 17.97 -29.12 -38.28
C PHE A 8 17.13 -27.83 -38.15
N GLN A 9 16.54 -27.33 -39.24
CA GLN A 9 15.61 -26.18 -39.22
C GLN A 9 14.29 -26.49 -38.49
N TYR A 10 13.74 -27.70 -38.62
CA TYR A 10 12.52 -28.08 -37.90
C TYR A 10 12.76 -28.32 -36.40
N ILE A 11 13.93 -28.85 -36.01
CA ILE A 11 14.28 -29.02 -34.58
C ILE A 11 14.43 -27.65 -33.88
N ALA A 12 14.98 -26.65 -34.56
CA ALA A 12 15.10 -25.29 -34.02
C ALA A 12 13.73 -24.59 -33.87
N LEU A 13 12.78 -24.84 -34.77
CA LEU A 13 11.43 -24.27 -34.73
C LEU A 13 10.54 -24.91 -33.65
N VAL A 14 10.72 -26.20 -33.36
CA VAL A 14 10.00 -26.90 -32.27
C VAL A 14 10.55 -26.50 -30.89
N SER A 15 11.85 -26.20 -30.78
CA SER A 15 12.47 -25.73 -29.54
C SER A 15 12.02 -24.32 -29.13
N LEU A 16 11.70 -23.45 -30.11
CA LEU A 16 11.28 -22.07 -29.86
C LEU A 16 9.82 -21.94 -29.37
N MET A 17 8.99 -22.98 -29.53
CA MET A 17 7.59 -22.96 -29.07
C MET A 17 7.38 -23.45 -27.64
N LEU A 18 8.39 -24.04 -26.97
CA LEU A 18 8.22 -24.60 -25.63
C LEU A 18 8.58 -23.66 -24.46
N THR A 19 9.08 -22.45 -24.71
CA THR A 19 9.55 -21.54 -23.64
C THR A 19 8.58 -20.42 -23.27
N SER A 20 7.34 -20.46 -23.76
CA SER A 20 6.28 -19.56 -23.29
C SER A 20 5.74 -20.06 -21.94
N PHE A 21 6.55 -20.00 -20.89
CA PHE A 21 6.05 -20.02 -19.53
C PHE A 21 5.23 -18.74 -19.34
N ILE A 22 3.91 -18.85 -19.53
CA ILE A 22 2.97 -17.81 -19.13
C ILE A 22 3.10 -17.69 -17.61
N SER A 23 3.84 -16.67 -17.15
CA SER A 23 3.88 -16.31 -15.75
C SER A 23 2.54 -15.66 -15.41
N SER A 24 1.60 -16.45 -14.88
CA SER A 24 0.41 -15.89 -14.24
C SER A 24 0.84 -15.26 -12.93
N ALA A 25 0.97 -13.93 -12.90
CA ALA A 25 1.01 -13.21 -11.64
C ALA A 25 -0.32 -13.44 -10.93
N ASN A 26 -0.29 -13.95 -9.70
CA ASN A 26 -1.49 -14.04 -8.89
C ASN A 26 -2.07 -12.62 -8.72
N PRO A 27 -3.41 -12.46 -8.74
CA PRO A 27 -4.01 -11.17 -8.46
C PRO A 27 -3.54 -10.65 -7.08
N PRO A 28 -3.46 -9.32 -6.89
CA PRO A 28 -3.16 -8.75 -5.58
C PRO A 28 -4.14 -9.28 -4.53
N LYS A 29 -3.63 -9.54 -3.32
CA LYS A 29 -4.48 -9.91 -2.20
C LYS A 29 -5.21 -8.66 -1.70
N GLU A 30 -6.54 -8.66 -1.78
CA GLU A 30 -7.34 -7.65 -1.10
C GLU A 30 -7.19 -7.80 0.42
N ILE A 31 -6.91 -6.69 1.09
CA ILE A 31 -6.76 -6.61 2.54
C ILE A 31 -7.48 -5.38 3.09
N PHE A 32 -7.90 -5.47 4.34
CA PHE A 32 -8.51 -4.38 5.09
C PHE A 32 -7.63 -3.95 6.26
N TRP A 33 -7.96 -2.83 6.89
CA TRP A 33 -7.14 -2.27 7.99
C TRP A 33 -7.06 -3.21 9.20
N GLU A 34 -8.09 -4.03 9.41
CA GLU A 34 -8.13 -5.07 10.44
C GLU A 34 -7.12 -6.19 10.17
N ASP A 35 -6.78 -6.46 8.90
CA ASP A 35 -5.78 -7.46 8.51
C ASP A 35 -4.34 -7.02 8.83
N LEU A 36 -4.13 -5.73 9.11
CA LEU A 36 -2.83 -5.17 9.51
C LEU A 36 -2.60 -5.29 11.03
N ILE A 37 -3.57 -5.81 11.78
CA ILE A 37 -3.52 -5.93 13.23
C ILE A 37 -3.23 -7.38 13.61
N PRO A 38 -2.11 -7.67 14.28
CA PRO A 38 -1.80 -9.03 14.72
C PRO A 38 -2.86 -9.60 15.67
N GLN A 39 -3.11 -10.90 15.54
CA GLN A 39 -4.06 -11.60 16.39
C GLN A 39 -3.76 -11.38 17.88
N GLY A 40 -4.77 -10.94 18.63
CA GLY A 40 -4.65 -10.65 20.06
C GLY A 40 -4.13 -9.24 20.39
N HIS A 41 -3.74 -8.43 19.40
CA HIS A 41 -3.43 -7.02 19.60
C HIS A 41 -4.71 -6.18 19.66
N MET A 42 -4.80 -5.27 20.62
CA MET A 42 -5.95 -4.37 20.74
C MET A 42 -5.77 -3.14 19.85
N GLN A 43 -6.77 -2.82 19.03
CA GLN A 43 -6.78 -1.61 18.23
C GLN A 43 -7.10 -0.38 19.08
N ILE A 44 -6.28 0.67 18.97
CA ILE A 44 -6.60 1.97 19.54
C ILE A 44 -7.37 2.77 18.49
N ASN A 45 -8.61 3.17 18.81
CA ASN A 45 -9.43 3.99 17.93
C ASN A 45 -9.11 5.48 18.14
N THR A 46 -8.22 6.02 17.29
CA THR A 46 -7.88 7.45 17.30
C THR A 46 -8.95 8.35 16.71
N GLN A 47 -9.83 7.81 15.86
CA GLN A 47 -10.95 8.58 15.30
C GLN A 47 -11.96 8.98 16.39
N ALA A 48 -12.25 8.09 17.34
CA ALA A 48 -13.14 8.37 18.48
C ALA A 48 -12.52 9.37 19.48
N GLN A 49 -11.19 9.50 19.52
CA GLN A 49 -10.46 10.43 20.39
C GLN A 49 -10.53 11.89 19.89
N ALA A 50 -11.11 12.12 18.70
CA ALA A 50 -11.35 13.43 18.14
C ALA A 50 -12.47 14.24 18.83
N ASN A 51 -13.21 13.65 19.77
CA ASN A 51 -14.30 14.34 20.46
C ASN A 51 -13.78 15.47 21.36
N HIS A 52 -14.26 16.70 21.08
CA HIS A 52 -13.87 17.98 21.67
C HIS A 52 -14.13 18.17 23.18
N GLU A 53 -14.40 17.11 23.95
CA GLU A 53 -14.80 17.21 25.37
C GLU A 53 -13.63 17.02 26.36
N GLY A 54 -12.43 16.64 25.89
CA GLY A 54 -11.26 16.43 26.74
C GLY A 54 -10.22 17.55 26.58
N SER A 55 -10.03 18.35 27.62
CA SER A 55 -8.89 19.26 27.75
C SER A 55 -7.58 18.47 27.66
N GLU A 56 -6.67 18.93 26.80
CA GLU A 56 -5.41 18.29 26.36
C GLU A 56 -5.59 17.33 25.18
N GLN A 57 -5.76 17.91 23.98
CA GLN A 57 -5.62 17.19 22.70
C GLN A 57 -4.24 16.53 22.64
N ASN A 58 -4.21 15.25 22.94
CA ASN A 58 -3.01 14.45 22.85
C ASN A 58 -2.79 14.15 21.35
N TRP A 59 -2.19 15.11 20.62
CA TRP A 59 -1.71 14.96 19.23
C TRP A 59 -0.59 13.94 19.08
N VAL A 60 -0.26 13.22 20.16
CA VAL A 60 0.74 12.18 20.21
C VAL A 60 0.18 10.92 19.57
N GLN A 61 0.90 10.41 18.58
CA GLN A 61 0.62 9.11 17.99
C GLN A 61 0.66 8.00 19.07
N PRO A 62 -0.43 7.25 19.28
CA PRO A 62 -0.47 6.21 20.31
C PRO A 62 0.20 4.93 19.83
N ASP A 63 0.58 4.07 20.80
CA ASP A 63 1.10 2.72 20.56
C ASP A 63 2.22 2.67 19.51
N LEU A 64 3.28 3.47 19.71
CA LEU A 64 4.43 3.54 18.79
C LEU A 64 5.13 2.19 18.55
N ASN A 65 4.90 1.19 19.41
CA ASN A 65 5.43 -0.16 19.26
C ASN A 65 4.39 -1.15 18.72
N ALA A 66 3.29 -0.66 18.12
CA ALA A 66 2.23 -1.49 17.56
C ALA A 66 2.82 -2.54 16.59
N PRO A 67 2.55 -3.84 16.81
CA PRO A 67 3.16 -4.90 16.04
C PRO A 67 2.58 -4.98 14.63
N VAL A 68 3.40 -5.47 13.70
CA VAL A 68 3.05 -5.67 12.29
C VAL A 68 2.78 -7.14 11.98
N VAL A 69 1.96 -7.40 10.95
CA VAL A 69 1.64 -8.74 10.46
C VAL A 69 2.70 -9.18 9.45
N LYS A 70 3.76 -9.84 9.96
CA LYS A 70 4.96 -10.22 9.20
C LYS A 70 4.71 -11.01 7.92
N VAL A 71 3.61 -11.78 7.84
CA VAL A 71 3.28 -12.58 6.64
C VAL A 71 2.86 -11.72 5.44
N LEU A 72 2.55 -10.44 5.66
CA LEU A 72 2.27 -9.48 4.59
C LEU A 72 3.52 -8.96 3.90
N ASP A 73 4.71 -9.09 4.49
CA ASP A 73 5.95 -8.57 3.89
C ASP A 73 6.20 -9.17 2.50
N GLY A 74 6.44 -8.29 1.52
CA GLY A 74 6.68 -8.64 0.13
C GLY A 74 5.45 -9.10 -0.65
N LYS A 75 4.23 -9.00 -0.09
CA LYS A 75 2.99 -9.39 -0.79
C LYS A 75 2.50 -8.28 -1.71
N SER A 76 1.97 -8.70 -2.86
CA SER A 76 1.15 -7.83 -3.71
C SER A 76 -0.23 -7.73 -3.08
N VAL A 77 -0.67 -6.53 -2.72
CA VAL A 77 -1.92 -6.27 -2.01
C VAL A 77 -2.69 -5.11 -2.62
N SER A 78 -3.99 -5.08 -2.38
CA SER A 78 -4.87 -3.94 -2.62
C SER A 78 -5.49 -3.50 -1.30
N LEU A 79 -5.30 -2.23 -0.92
CA LEU A 79 -5.75 -1.67 0.35
C LEU A 79 -6.53 -0.36 0.11
N PRO A 80 -7.80 -0.27 0.53
CA PRO A 80 -8.54 0.98 0.50
C PRO A 80 -8.09 1.95 1.59
N GLY A 81 -8.12 3.25 1.33
CA GLY A 81 -7.84 4.28 2.32
C GLY A 81 -7.87 5.70 1.77
N PHE A 82 -7.46 6.65 2.61
CA PHE A 82 -7.40 8.08 2.29
C PHE A 82 -5.95 8.56 2.20
N VAL A 83 -5.73 9.61 1.42
CA VAL A 83 -4.38 10.15 1.13
C VAL A 83 -4.05 11.30 2.09
N VAL A 84 -2.89 11.22 2.75
CA VAL A 84 -2.21 12.36 3.38
C VAL A 84 -0.94 12.65 2.57
N PRO A 85 -0.89 13.75 1.79
CA PRO A 85 0.20 14.00 0.86
C PRO A 85 1.50 14.32 1.60
N LEU A 86 2.63 13.81 1.11
CA LEU A 86 3.97 14.10 1.60
C LEU A 86 4.82 14.80 0.54
N GLU A 87 4.83 14.28 -0.69
CA GLU A 87 5.57 14.87 -1.83
C GLU A 87 4.70 14.85 -3.09
N GLY A 88 4.87 15.88 -3.93
CA GLY A 88 4.13 16.06 -5.17
C GLY A 88 4.23 17.48 -5.71
N ASP A 89 3.38 17.80 -6.67
CA ASP A 89 3.21 19.15 -7.23
C ASP A 89 1.72 19.54 -7.27
N SER A 90 1.37 20.58 -8.04
CA SER A 90 0.00 21.06 -8.16
C SER A 90 -0.94 20.12 -8.92
N GLU A 91 -0.41 19.09 -9.59
CA GLU A 91 -1.17 18.15 -10.41
C GLU A 91 -1.19 16.75 -9.81
N VAL A 92 -0.06 16.29 -9.26
CA VAL A 92 0.11 14.90 -8.81
C VAL A 92 0.82 14.74 -7.46
N ILE A 93 0.46 13.69 -6.73
CA ILE A 93 1.07 13.31 -5.45
C ILE A 93 1.89 12.03 -5.66
N THR A 94 3.18 12.06 -5.38
CA THR A 94 4.11 10.94 -5.62
C THR A 94 4.48 10.16 -4.36
N GLU A 95 4.33 10.79 -3.20
CA GLU A 95 4.57 10.18 -1.89
C GLU A 95 3.46 10.61 -0.93
N PHE A 96 2.89 9.65 -0.20
CA PHE A 96 1.79 9.92 0.73
C PHE A 96 1.71 8.88 1.83
N LEU A 97 1.00 9.21 2.91
CA LEU A 97 0.50 8.22 3.86
C LEU A 97 -0.91 7.80 3.44
N LEU A 98 -1.13 6.49 3.33
CA LEU A 98 -2.45 5.91 3.24
C LEU A 98 -2.95 5.64 4.67
N VAL A 99 -4.18 6.07 4.96
CA VAL A 99 -4.78 6.00 6.30
C VAL A 99 -6.23 5.48 6.26
N PRO A 100 -6.75 4.90 7.36
CA PRO A 100 -8.07 4.25 7.38
C PRO A 100 -9.28 5.18 7.32
N TYR A 101 -9.11 6.47 7.62
CA TYR A 101 -10.22 7.41 7.66
C TYR A 101 -9.80 8.82 7.25
N PHE A 102 -10.76 9.58 6.74
CA PHE A 102 -10.55 10.95 6.30
C PHE A 102 -10.14 11.87 7.46
N GLY A 103 -9.17 12.75 7.21
CA GLY A 103 -8.69 13.74 8.19
C GLY A 103 -7.69 13.22 9.22
N ALA A 104 -7.28 11.93 9.15
CA ALA A 104 -6.20 11.42 9.99
C ALA A 104 -4.92 12.25 9.84
N CYS A 105 -4.13 12.35 10.92
CA CYS A 105 -2.85 13.08 11.00
C CYS A 105 -2.93 14.61 10.86
N ILE A 106 -4.00 15.18 10.32
CA ILE A 106 -4.16 16.63 10.09
C ILE A 106 -5.21 17.23 11.01
N HIS A 107 -6.39 16.60 11.11
CA HIS A 107 -7.49 17.08 11.95
C HIS A 107 -7.59 16.34 13.29
N VAL A 108 -6.98 15.16 13.36
CA VAL A 108 -6.96 14.29 14.54
C VAL A 108 -5.56 13.65 14.69
N PRO A 109 -5.21 13.13 15.88
CA PRO A 109 -3.91 12.50 16.09
C PRO A 109 -3.64 11.36 15.08
N PRO A 110 -2.38 11.13 14.68
CA PRO A 110 -2.04 10.02 13.79
C PRO A 110 -2.49 8.66 14.36
N PRO A 111 -2.97 7.72 13.51
CA PRO A 111 -3.22 6.34 13.92
C PRO A 111 -1.95 5.64 14.46
N PRO A 112 -2.07 4.51 15.17
CA PRO A 112 -0.91 3.67 15.49
C PRO A 112 -0.10 3.31 14.24
N PRO A 113 1.23 3.06 14.35
CA PRO A 113 2.07 2.78 13.18
C PRO A 113 1.60 1.62 12.30
N ASN A 114 0.96 0.59 12.88
CA ASN A 114 0.39 -0.53 12.12
C ASN A 114 -0.97 -0.20 11.44
N GLN A 115 -1.40 1.05 11.50
CA GLN A 115 -2.61 1.59 10.86
C GLN A 115 -2.29 2.78 9.96
N ILE A 116 -1.05 2.86 9.48
CA ILE A 116 -0.59 3.81 8.47
C ILE A 116 0.27 3.03 7.47
N VAL A 117 0.18 3.37 6.18
CA VAL A 117 1.10 2.87 5.16
C VAL A 117 1.78 4.03 4.46
N HIS A 118 3.11 4.03 4.43
CA HIS A 118 3.89 4.99 3.64
C HIS A 118 3.97 4.50 2.20
N VAL A 119 3.43 5.27 1.26
CA VAL A 119 3.28 4.87 -0.14
C VAL A 119 4.14 5.73 -1.04
N THR A 120 4.86 5.09 -1.96
CA THR A 120 5.52 5.74 -3.09
C THR A 120 4.95 5.19 -4.40
N ILE A 121 4.70 6.06 -5.37
CA ILE A 121 4.16 5.67 -6.67
C ILE A 121 4.84 6.42 -7.82
N LYS A 122 5.21 5.69 -8.87
CA LYS A 122 5.75 6.31 -10.09
C LYS A 122 4.62 6.93 -10.90
N GLY A 123 4.78 8.18 -11.31
CA GLY A 123 3.79 8.93 -12.08
C GLY A 123 2.73 9.64 -11.23
N GLY A 124 2.75 9.42 -9.91
CA GLY A 124 1.84 10.09 -8.98
C GLY A 124 0.39 9.60 -9.05
N VAL A 125 -0.41 10.10 -8.12
CA VAL A 125 -1.88 10.05 -8.16
C VAL A 125 -2.42 11.46 -8.40
N PRO A 126 -3.57 11.64 -9.08
CA PRO A 126 -4.17 12.96 -9.26
C PRO A 126 -4.43 13.64 -7.92
N ILE A 127 -4.22 14.95 -7.85
CA ILE A 127 -4.45 15.72 -6.61
C ILE A 127 -5.89 15.64 -6.10
N ASP A 128 -6.86 15.37 -7.00
CA ASP A 128 -8.27 15.16 -6.64
C ASP A 128 -8.47 13.93 -5.73
N SER A 129 -7.52 12.97 -5.71
CA SER A 129 -7.54 11.81 -4.81
C SER A 129 -7.38 12.17 -3.33
N LEU A 130 -7.18 13.43 -2.98
CA LEU A 130 -7.17 13.91 -1.60
C LEU A 130 -8.55 13.89 -0.92
N TYR A 131 -9.63 13.95 -1.70
CA TYR A 131 -10.98 14.16 -1.16
C TYR A 131 -11.77 12.86 -0.98
N ASP A 132 -11.46 11.84 -1.77
CA ASP A 132 -12.17 10.56 -1.80
C ASP A 132 -11.29 9.40 -1.37
N ALA A 133 -11.92 8.30 -0.95
CA ALA A 133 -11.22 7.05 -0.71
C ALA A 133 -10.69 6.46 -2.03
N ILE A 134 -9.48 5.91 -1.97
CA ILE A 134 -8.85 5.21 -3.09
C ILE A 134 -8.47 3.80 -2.69
N VAL A 135 -8.36 2.91 -3.66
CA VAL A 135 -7.72 1.60 -3.51
C VAL A 135 -6.30 1.68 -4.06
N VAL A 136 -5.31 1.43 -3.20
CA VAL A 136 -3.90 1.39 -3.60
C VAL A 136 -3.48 -0.05 -3.79
N THR A 137 -2.97 -0.36 -4.97
CA THR A 137 -2.38 -1.67 -5.29
C THR A 137 -0.87 -1.57 -5.35
N GLY A 138 -0.16 -2.47 -4.65
CA GLY A 138 1.29 -2.43 -4.59
C GLY A 138 1.94 -3.59 -3.84
N VAL A 139 3.26 -3.56 -3.77
CA VAL A 139 4.02 -4.49 -2.93
C VAL A 139 4.20 -3.87 -1.56
N ILE A 140 3.58 -4.46 -0.54
CA ILE A 140 3.68 -4.01 0.85
C ILE A 140 4.94 -4.59 1.52
N SER A 141 5.55 -3.83 2.41
CA SER A 141 6.64 -4.28 3.27
C SER A 141 6.38 -3.89 4.72
N THR A 142 6.84 -4.70 5.66
CA THR A 142 6.78 -4.43 7.11
C THR A 142 7.98 -3.62 7.60
N GLN A 143 8.68 -2.93 6.69
CA GLN A 143 9.73 -1.99 7.04
C GLN A 143 9.11 -0.74 7.67
N THR A 144 9.73 -0.25 8.75
CA THR A 144 9.31 0.99 9.38
C THR A 144 9.78 2.21 8.60
N TRP A 145 8.98 3.26 8.66
CA TRP A 145 9.32 4.59 8.16
C TRP A 145 8.95 5.62 9.22
N SER A 146 9.71 6.71 9.29
CA SER A 146 9.43 7.81 10.21
C SER A 146 9.55 9.12 9.44
N GLY A 147 8.51 9.91 9.49
CA GLY A 147 8.49 11.29 9.00
C GLY A 147 8.17 12.27 10.12
N GLU A 148 8.00 13.53 9.76
CA GLU A 148 7.66 14.60 10.71
C GLU A 148 6.26 14.41 11.32
N ILE A 149 5.33 13.81 10.56
CA ILE A 149 3.91 13.70 10.93
C ILE A 149 3.61 12.40 11.69
N ALA A 150 4.29 11.29 11.37
CA ALA A 150 4.00 9.98 11.95
C ALA A 150 5.15 8.98 11.83
N GLN A 151 5.16 8.00 12.73
CA GLN A 151 5.85 6.72 12.55
C GLN A 151 4.91 5.72 11.88
N VAL A 152 5.48 4.85 11.05
CA VAL A 152 4.71 3.96 10.18
C VAL A 152 5.32 2.56 10.23
N GLY A 153 4.46 1.54 10.33
CA GLY A 153 4.84 0.13 10.40
C GLY A 153 4.87 -0.58 9.05
N TYR A 154 4.25 0.02 8.02
CA TYR A 154 4.20 -0.54 6.68
C TYR A 154 4.63 0.48 5.61
N THR A 155 5.36 0.01 4.61
CA THR A 155 5.63 0.78 3.39
C THR A 155 5.03 0.06 2.19
N MET A 156 4.73 0.80 1.11
CA MET A 156 4.23 0.22 -0.13
C MET A 156 4.86 0.90 -1.34
N LYS A 157 5.35 0.06 -2.27
CA LYS A 157 5.66 0.49 -3.64
C LYS A 157 4.41 0.24 -4.48
N ALA A 158 3.64 1.30 -4.71
CA ALA A 158 2.40 1.20 -5.46
C ALA A 158 2.66 1.05 -6.97
N VAL A 159 1.82 0.24 -7.59
CA VAL A 159 1.80 -0.02 -9.03
C VAL A 159 0.52 0.50 -9.70
N GLY A 160 -0.48 0.88 -8.91
CA GLY A 160 -1.70 1.50 -9.41
C GLY A 160 -2.62 1.95 -8.29
N VAL A 161 -3.50 2.89 -8.63
CA VAL A 161 -4.60 3.35 -7.78
C VAL A 161 -5.90 3.32 -8.56
N ALA A 162 -7.00 3.12 -7.85
CA ALA A 162 -8.34 3.22 -8.39
C ALA A 162 -9.24 3.97 -7.40
N PRO A 163 -10.30 4.65 -7.85
CA PRO A 163 -11.37 5.11 -6.97
C PRO A 163 -11.91 3.94 -6.14
N PHE A 164 -12.26 4.20 -4.88
CA PHE A 164 -13.02 3.23 -4.10
C PHE A 164 -14.47 3.22 -4.58
N GLU A 165 -14.97 2.06 -5.03
CA GLU A 165 -16.37 1.87 -5.39
C GLU A 165 -17.14 1.21 -4.23
N LEU A 166 -18.33 1.75 -3.92
CA LEU A 166 -19.23 1.28 -2.86
C LEU A 166 -20.05 0.05 -3.29
#